data_AF-A0A7V5AMS9-F1
#
_entry.id   AF-A0A7V5AMS9-F1
#
_cell.length_a   1.000
_cell.length_b   1.000
_cell.length_c   1.000
_cell.angle_alpha   90.00
_cell.angle_beta   90.00
_cell.angle_gamma   90.00
#
_symmetry.space_group_name_H-M   'P 1'
#
loop_
_entity.id
_entity.type
_entity.pdbx_description
1 polymer ?
#
loop_
_entity_poly.entity_id
_entity_poly.type
_entity_poly.pdbx_seq_one_letter_code
_entity_poly.pdbx_strand_id
1 'polypeptide(L)'
;LSALKCFPNLSLIFTAPNADLGGHIIRRAIKNFVNSHPRSRFCVNLGTAGYFTLMSIACAMVGNSSSGIIEAASFQLPVVNIGNRQKGRIRAKNVIDTGYETKEIVSALRKALSPKFKASLKNLPNPYGDGRAAERILDTLSRIPLEKLCRKKFFEPRE
;
A
#
# COMPACT_ATOMS: atom_id res chain seq x y z
N LEU A 1 2.54 -15.71 -6.37
CA LEU A 1 2.86 -16.73 -5.32
C LEU A 1 4.18 -17.45 -5.57
N SER A 2 4.47 -17.89 -6.79
CA SER A 2 5.74 -18.56 -7.13
C SER A 2 6.98 -17.76 -6.70
N ALA A 3 7.01 -16.45 -6.93
CA ALA A 3 8.10 -15.57 -6.48
C ALA A 3 8.34 -15.61 -4.95
N LEU A 4 7.29 -15.75 -4.15
CA LEU A 4 7.39 -15.79 -2.69
C LEU A 4 8.07 -17.07 -2.19
N LYS A 5 7.98 -18.17 -2.95
CA LYS A 5 8.67 -19.44 -2.61
C LYS A 5 10.18 -19.32 -2.65
N CYS A 6 10.72 -18.34 -3.38
CA CYS A 6 12.16 -18.05 -3.43
C CYS A 6 12.70 -17.42 -2.13
N PHE A 7 11.84 -17.13 -1.14
CA PHE A 7 12.20 -16.51 0.13
C PHE A 7 11.69 -17.33 1.33
N PRO A 8 12.17 -18.58 1.53
CA PRO A 8 11.63 -19.52 2.52
C PRO A 8 11.81 -19.08 3.99
N ASN A 9 12.69 -18.10 4.22
CA ASN A 9 12.99 -17.58 5.55
C ASN A 9 12.09 -16.41 5.97
N LEU A 10 11.21 -15.93 5.09
CA LEU A 10 10.28 -14.85 5.41
C LEU A 10 8.98 -15.41 6.00
N SER A 11 8.47 -14.73 7.01
CA SER A 11 7.08 -14.86 7.45
C SER A 11 6.18 -14.06 6.52
N LEU A 12 5.12 -14.68 6.00
CA LEU A 12 4.21 -14.09 5.04
C LEU A 12 2.84 -13.89 5.67
N ILE A 13 2.37 -12.65 5.74
CA ILE A 13 1.01 -12.34 6.18
C ILE A 13 0.23 -11.84 4.97
N PHE A 14 -0.84 -12.56 4.63
CA PHE A 14 -1.75 -12.19 3.56
C PHE A 14 -3.02 -11.59 4.15
N THR A 15 -3.38 -10.39 3.71
CA THR A 15 -4.72 -9.84 3.93
C THR A 15 -5.65 -10.26 2.79
N ALA A 16 -6.95 -10.36 3.06
CA ALA A 16 -7.91 -10.70 2.01
C ALA A 16 -7.89 -9.67 0.85
N PRO A 17 -8.08 -10.12 -0.40
CA PRO A 17 -8.34 -9.21 -1.50
C PRO A 17 -9.70 -8.53 -1.32
N ASN A 18 -9.90 -7.42 -2.02
CA ASN A 18 -11.20 -6.76 -2.13
C ASN A 18 -12.26 -7.68 -2.77
N ALA A 19 -13.53 -7.31 -2.64
CA ALA A 19 -14.68 -8.05 -3.17
C ALA A 19 -14.88 -7.90 -4.69
N ASP A 20 -13.87 -7.42 -5.41
CA ASP A 20 -13.90 -7.25 -6.86
C ASP A 20 -14.04 -8.59 -7.59
N LEU A 21 -14.49 -8.53 -8.86
CA LEU A 21 -14.59 -9.70 -9.73
C LEU A 21 -13.26 -10.47 -9.76
N GLY A 22 -13.31 -11.77 -9.50
CA GLY A 22 -12.12 -12.64 -9.43
C GLY A 22 -11.40 -12.66 -8.08
N GLY A 23 -11.82 -11.85 -7.09
CA GLY A 23 -11.22 -11.87 -5.73
C GLY A 23 -11.30 -13.24 -5.05
N HIS A 24 -12.34 -14.02 -5.33
CA HIS A 24 -12.50 -15.39 -4.82
C HIS A 24 -11.42 -16.36 -5.35
N ILE A 25 -10.95 -16.19 -6.58
CA ILE A 25 -9.86 -16.99 -7.19
C ILE A 25 -8.56 -16.71 -6.44
N ILE A 26 -8.24 -15.43 -6.24
CA ILE A 26 -7.06 -14.99 -5.49
C ILE A 26 -7.12 -15.51 -4.04
N ARG A 27 -8.27 -15.37 -3.38
CA ARG A 27 -8.48 -15.86 -2.01
C ARG A 27 -8.25 -17.38 -1.91
N ARG A 28 -8.77 -18.16 -2.87
CA ARG A 28 -8.55 -19.61 -2.92
C ARG A 28 -7.07 -19.95 -3.11
N ALA A 29 -6.38 -19.27 -4.03
CA ALA A 29 -4.95 -19.46 -4.25
C ALA A 29 -4.11 -19.15 -3.00
N ILE A 30 -4.42 -18.05 -2.29
CA ILE A 30 -3.76 -17.69 -1.04
C ILE A 30 -4.00 -18.75 0.04
N LYS A 31 -5.23 -19.21 0.24
CA LYS A 31 -5.55 -20.26 1.22
C LYS A 31 -4.77 -21.55 0.94
N ASN A 32 -4.76 -22.00 -0.32
CA ASN A 32 -4.02 -23.20 -0.73
C ASN A 32 -2.50 -23.04 -0.48
N PHE A 33 -1.97 -21.85 -0.74
CA PHE A 33 -0.57 -21.54 -0.47
C PHE A 33 -0.27 -21.58 1.04
N VAL A 34 -1.08 -20.93 1.87
CA VAL A 34 -0.89 -20.90 3.32
C VAL A 34 -0.93 -22.31 3.92
N ASN A 35 -1.82 -23.18 3.45
CA ASN A 35 -1.92 -24.57 3.92
C ASN A 35 -0.63 -25.39 3.71
N SER A 36 0.19 -25.03 2.72
CA SER A 36 1.44 -25.73 2.40
C SER A 36 2.71 -25.00 2.89
N HIS A 37 2.57 -23.83 3.53
CA HIS A 37 3.70 -22.98 3.94
C HIS A 37 3.56 -22.54 5.41
N PRO A 38 4.21 -23.23 6.36
CA PRO A 38 3.99 -23.04 7.80
C PRO A 38 4.23 -21.61 8.32
N ARG A 39 5.13 -20.86 7.67
CA ARG A 39 5.44 -19.44 7.97
C ARG A 39 4.48 -18.44 7.34
N SER A 40 3.42 -18.92 6.68
CA SER A 40 2.39 -18.09 6.07
C SER A 40 1.14 -18.05 6.94
N ARG A 41 0.46 -16.90 6.97
CA ARG A 41 -0.83 -16.72 7.64
C ARG A 41 -1.76 -15.91 6.75
N PHE A 42 -3.04 -16.27 6.77
CA PHE A 42 -4.10 -15.57 6.06
C PHE A 42 -5.04 -14.90 7.07
N CYS A 43 -5.20 -13.59 6.96
CA CYS A 43 -6.08 -12.79 7.81
C CYS A 43 -7.13 -12.13 6.91
N VAL A 44 -8.41 -12.26 7.27
CA VAL A 44 -9.48 -11.62 6.48
C VAL A 44 -9.43 -10.10 6.66
N ASN A 45 -9.30 -9.65 7.90
CA ASN A 45 -9.18 -8.25 8.25
C ASN A 45 -8.32 -8.17 9.52
N LEU A 46 -7.42 -7.19 9.59
CA LEU A 46 -6.57 -6.90 10.76
C LEU A 46 -7.08 -5.70 11.58
N GLY A 47 -8.11 -5.01 11.09
CA GLY A 47 -8.48 -3.67 11.54
C GLY A 47 -7.40 -2.65 11.23
N THR A 48 -7.71 -1.36 11.38
CA THR A 48 -6.75 -0.28 11.10
C THR A 48 -5.52 -0.38 12.01
N ALA A 49 -5.72 -0.58 13.31
CA ALA A 49 -4.63 -0.68 14.28
C ALA A 49 -3.70 -1.87 13.97
N GLY A 50 -4.26 -3.07 13.78
CA GLY A 50 -3.45 -4.26 13.46
C GLY A 50 -2.75 -4.15 12.11
N TYR A 51 -3.40 -3.55 11.11
CA TYR A 51 -2.81 -3.34 9.79
C TYR A 51 -1.62 -2.36 9.84
N PHE A 52 -1.77 -1.22 10.52
CA PHE A 52 -0.68 -0.23 10.65
C PHE A 52 0.46 -0.71 11.54
N THR A 53 0.16 -1.45 12.62
CA THR A 53 1.20 -2.13 13.40
C THR A 53 1.97 -3.13 12.55
N LEU A 54 1.28 -3.88 11.68
CA LEU A 54 1.97 -4.79 10.77
C LEU A 54 2.83 -4.04 9.76
N MET A 55 2.34 -2.93 9.20
CA MET A 55 3.10 -2.10 8.27
C MET A 55 4.36 -1.51 8.91
N SER A 56 4.33 -1.15 10.20
CA SER A 56 5.49 -0.58 10.90
C SER A 56 6.60 -1.58 11.19
N ILE A 57 6.28 -2.88 11.27
CA ILE A 57 7.25 -3.95 11.56
C ILE A 57 7.60 -4.81 10.33
N ALA A 58 6.83 -4.70 9.24
CA ALA A 58 7.05 -5.48 8.04
C ALA A 58 8.38 -5.10 7.35
N CYS A 59 9.04 -6.10 6.75
CA CYS A 59 10.28 -5.86 6.00
C CYS A 59 10.04 -5.34 4.58
N ALA A 60 8.88 -5.65 4.01
CA ALA A 60 8.37 -5.16 2.73
C ALA A 60 6.86 -5.43 2.61
N MET A 61 6.16 -4.62 1.83
CA MET A 61 4.79 -4.86 1.38
C MET A 61 4.80 -5.25 -0.10
N VAL A 62 4.00 -6.26 -0.48
CA VAL A 62 3.96 -6.78 -1.86
C VAL A 62 2.52 -6.90 -2.32
N GLY A 63 2.23 -6.45 -3.53
CA GLY A 63 0.91 -6.56 -4.14
C GLY A 63 0.59 -5.30 -4.92
N ASN A 64 -0.67 -4.87 -4.90
CA ASN A 64 -1.12 -3.68 -5.62
C ASN A 64 -2.19 -2.88 -4.84
N SER A 65 -2.17 -3.00 -3.51
CA SER A 65 -3.04 -2.21 -2.64
C SER A 65 -2.69 -0.73 -2.73
N SER A 66 -3.68 0.15 -2.58
CA SER A 66 -3.43 1.59 -2.45
C SER A 66 -2.54 1.89 -1.26
N SER A 67 -2.54 1.03 -0.23
CA SER A 67 -1.71 1.24 0.95
C SER A 67 -0.21 1.06 0.75
N GLY A 68 0.18 0.41 -0.35
CA GLY A 68 1.56 0.46 -0.80
C GLY A 68 1.98 1.84 -1.33
N ILE A 69 1.02 2.70 -1.69
CA ILE A 69 1.27 3.99 -2.34
C ILE A 69 0.99 5.15 -1.38
N ILE A 70 -0.12 5.10 -0.65
CA ILE A 70 -0.56 6.18 0.24
C ILE A 70 0.07 6.03 1.62
N GLU A 71 -0.19 4.93 2.33
CA GLU A 71 0.20 4.81 3.74
C GLU A 71 1.64 4.34 3.96
N ALA A 72 2.18 3.45 3.12
CA ALA A 72 3.47 2.79 3.36
C ALA A 72 4.67 3.75 3.50
N ALA A 73 4.62 4.92 2.83
CA ALA A 73 5.67 5.92 2.94
C ALA A 73 5.80 6.47 4.36
N SER A 74 4.69 6.60 5.12
CA SER A 74 4.70 7.02 6.53
C SER A 74 5.48 6.07 7.43
N PHE A 75 5.58 4.79 7.04
CA PHE A 75 6.31 3.77 7.79
C PHE A 75 7.72 3.52 7.25
N GLN A 76 8.15 4.26 6.22
CA GLN A 76 9.41 4.01 5.50
C GLN A 76 9.49 2.56 4.98
N LEU A 77 8.33 1.94 4.71
CA LEU A 77 8.19 0.52 4.37
C LEU A 77 8.49 0.32 2.88
N PRO A 78 9.46 -0.52 2.49
CA PRO A 78 9.66 -0.90 1.09
C PRO A 78 8.40 -1.52 0.50
N VAL A 79 8.04 -1.13 -0.73
CA VAL A 79 6.86 -1.65 -1.43
C VAL A 79 7.25 -2.20 -2.79
N VAL A 80 6.82 -3.42 -3.08
CA VAL A 80 6.82 -3.99 -4.43
C VAL A 80 5.39 -3.88 -4.98
N ASN A 81 5.17 -2.88 -5.84
CA ASN A 81 3.88 -2.64 -6.49
C ASN A 81 3.81 -3.42 -7.82
N ILE A 82 2.87 -4.37 -7.91
CA ILE A 82 2.74 -5.31 -9.02
C ILE A 82 1.67 -4.82 -9.99
N GLY A 83 2.05 -4.65 -11.25
CA GLY A 83 1.14 -4.34 -12.34
C GLY A 83 0.64 -2.91 -12.34
N ASN A 84 -0.47 -2.69 -13.04
CA ASN A 84 -0.93 -1.35 -13.44
C ASN A 84 -2.03 -0.75 -12.55
N ARG A 85 -2.53 -1.46 -11.53
CA ARG A 85 -3.67 -1.00 -10.70
C ARG A 85 -3.44 0.40 -10.09
N GLN A 86 -2.19 0.72 -9.75
CA GLN A 86 -1.83 2.00 -9.14
C GLN A 86 -1.23 3.01 -10.12
N LYS A 87 -1.30 2.77 -11.44
CA LYS A 87 -0.73 3.67 -12.45
C LYS A 87 -1.34 5.08 -12.34
N GLY A 88 -0.52 6.11 -12.54
CA GLY A 88 -0.93 7.52 -12.46
C GLY A 88 -0.89 8.14 -11.05
N ARG A 89 -0.76 7.34 -9.99
CA ARG A 89 -0.56 7.86 -8.63
C ARG A 89 0.88 8.31 -8.40
N ILE A 90 1.06 9.35 -7.59
CA ILE A 90 2.37 9.83 -7.15
C ILE A 90 3.11 8.69 -6.42
N ARG A 91 4.41 8.54 -6.69
CA ARG A 91 5.27 7.53 -6.08
C ARG A 91 6.24 8.17 -5.10
N ALA A 92 6.29 7.64 -3.89
CA ALA A 92 7.40 7.88 -2.97
C ALA A 92 8.57 6.92 -3.28
N LYS A 93 9.76 7.25 -2.80
CA LYS A 93 11.00 6.51 -3.10
C LYS A 93 11.00 5.04 -2.62
N ASN A 94 10.12 4.68 -1.68
CA ASN A 94 9.97 3.32 -1.18
C ASN A 94 9.27 2.37 -2.15
N VAL A 95 8.63 2.87 -3.21
CA VAL A 95 7.87 2.05 -4.16
C VAL A 95 8.76 1.57 -5.31
N ILE A 96 8.77 0.26 -5.53
CA ILE A 96 9.39 -0.42 -6.67
C ILE A 96 8.25 -1.02 -7.50
N ASP A 97 7.99 -0.43 -8.67
CA ASP A 97 7.04 -0.96 -9.64
C ASP A 97 7.63 -2.17 -10.38
N THR A 98 6.82 -3.19 -10.63
CA THR A 98 7.21 -4.41 -11.35
C THR A 98 6.04 -4.94 -12.19
N GLY A 99 6.36 -5.70 -13.24
CA GLY A 99 5.39 -6.51 -13.98
C GLY A 99 4.90 -7.73 -13.20
N TYR A 100 4.16 -8.60 -13.88
CA TYR A 100 3.54 -9.80 -13.29
C TYR A 100 4.48 -11.02 -13.27
N GLU A 101 5.60 -10.97 -13.99
CA GLU A 101 6.47 -12.12 -14.14
C GLU A 101 7.19 -12.48 -12.84
N THR A 102 7.32 -13.78 -12.61
CA THR A 102 7.96 -14.29 -11.37
C THR A 102 9.38 -13.72 -11.20
N LYS A 103 10.17 -13.68 -12.28
CA LYS A 103 11.55 -13.16 -12.26
C LYS A 103 11.61 -11.67 -11.89
N GLU A 104 10.66 -10.88 -12.36
CA GLU A 104 10.59 -9.44 -12.09
C GLU A 104 10.23 -9.20 -10.62
N ILE A 105 9.21 -9.91 -10.12
CA ILE A 105 8.79 -9.82 -8.72
C ILE A 105 9.92 -10.25 -7.78
N VAL A 106 10.66 -11.32 -8.11
CA VAL A 106 11.83 -11.76 -7.32
C VAL A 106 12.92 -10.69 -7.31
N SER A 107 13.22 -10.08 -8.46
CA SER A 107 14.21 -9.00 -8.56
C SER A 107 13.81 -7.78 -7.72
N ALA A 108 12.56 -7.34 -7.85
CA ALA A 108 12.00 -6.24 -7.09
C ALA A 108 12.02 -6.51 -5.57
N LEU A 109 11.66 -7.73 -5.15
CA LEU A 109 11.73 -8.16 -3.75
C LEU A 109 13.16 -8.17 -3.21
N ARG A 110 14.14 -8.69 -3.97
CA ARG A 110 15.56 -8.66 -3.57
C ARG A 110 16.04 -7.21 -3.36
N LYS A 111 15.66 -6.30 -4.26
CA LYS A 111 15.95 -4.86 -4.10
C LYS A 111 15.28 -4.30 -2.85
N ALA A 112 13.98 -4.53 -2.67
CA ALA A 112 13.21 -4.04 -1.52
C ALA A 112 13.79 -4.49 -0.17
N LEU A 113 14.26 -5.75 -0.11
CA LEU A 113 14.82 -6.36 1.09
C LEU A 113 16.28 -5.99 1.33
N SER A 114 16.98 -5.41 0.34
CA SER A 114 18.39 -5.09 0.44
C SER A 114 18.67 -4.01 1.52
N PRO A 115 19.76 -4.14 2.29
CA PRO A 115 20.14 -3.12 3.28
C PRO A 115 20.31 -1.73 2.66
N LYS A 116 20.89 -1.66 1.45
CA LYS A 116 21.09 -0.41 0.71
C LYS A 116 19.77 0.30 0.42
N PHE A 117 18.75 -0.43 -0.05
CA PHE A 117 17.46 0.18 -0.34
C PHE A 117 16.78 0.66 0.95
N LYS A 118 16.75 -0.16 2.00
CA LYS A 118 16.17 0.24 3.29
C LYS A 118 16.84 1.47 3.88
N ALA A 119 18.17 1.54 3.85
CA ALA A 119 18.92 2.70 4.33
C ALA A 119 18.57 3.98 3.53
N SER A 120 18.28 3.87 2.24
CA SER A 120 17.88 5.01 1.41
C SER A 120 16.51 5.61 1.74
N LEU A 121 15.69 4.91 2.53
CA LEU A 121 14.35 5.36 2.92
C LEU A 121 14.32 6.14 4.24
N LYS A 122 15.47 6.32 4.90
CA LYS A 122 15.57 7.08 6.15
C LYS A 122 14.96 8.48 5.96
N ASN A 123 14.03 8.85 6.84
CA ASN A 123 13.33 10.14 6.81
C ASN A 123 12.54 10.40 5.51
N LEU A 124 12.07 9.34 4.82
CA LEU A 124 11.24 9.48 3.64
C LEU A 124 9.96 10.28 3.96
N PRO A 125 9.72 11.43 3.30
CA PRO A 125 8.44 12.12 3.42
C PRO A 125 7.32 11.34 2.72
N ASN A 126 6.12 11.40 3.27
CA ASN A 126 4.93 10.89 2.61
C ASN A 126 4.30 12.00 1.74
N PRO A 127 4.26 11.86 0.40
CA PRO A 127 3.69 12.88 -0.48
C PRO A 127 2.17 13.04 -0.33
N TYR A 128 1.49 12.07 0.31
CA TYR A 128 0.04 12.10 0.50
C TYR A 128 -0.42 12.83 1.76
N GLY A 129 0.49 13.20 2.66
CA GLY A 129 0.13 13.99 3.82
C GLY A 129 1.14 13.94 4.95
N ASP A 130 1.01 14.92 5.83
CA ASP A 130 1.82 15.11 7.03
C ASP A 130 1.06 14.75 8.32
N GLY A 131 -0.09 14.10 8.20
CA GLY A 131 -0.93 13.69 9.32
C GLY A 131 -1.87 14.76 9.88
N ARG A 132 -1.90 15.99 9.34
CA ARG A 132 -2.76 17.08 9.87
C ARG A 132 -4.03 17.35 9.07
N ALA A 133 -4.48 16.36 8.28
CA ALA A 133 -5.65 16.54 7.43
C ALA A 133 -6.92 16.88 8.25
N ALA A 134 -7.18 16.17 9.35
CA ALA A 134 -8.35 16.40 10.18
C ALA A 134 -8.41 17.81 10.77
N GLU A 135 -7.28 18.30 11.31
CA GLU A 135 -7.16 19.66 11.85
C GLU A 135 -7.49 20.72 10.79
N ARG A 136 -6.90 20.60 9.59
CA ARG A 136 -7.13 21.54 8.48
C ARG A 136 -8.56 21.49 7.96
N ILE A 137 -9.14 20.30 7.86
CA ILE A 137 -10.54 20.11 7.45
C ILE A 137 -11.46 20.78 8.47
N LEU A 138 -11.25 20.54 9.76
CA LEU A 138 -12.05 21.13 10.83
C LEU A 138 -11.94 22.66 10.84
N ASP A 139 -10.73 23.20 10.75
CA ASP A 139 -10.49 24.65 10.70
C ASP A 139 -11.15 25.29 9.48
N THR A 140 -11.12 24.62 8.33
CA THR A 140 -11.80 25.10 7.13
C THR A 140 -13.31 25.09 7.33
N LEU A 141 -13.88 23.98 7.82
CA LEU A 141 -15.33 23.84 8.00
C LEU A 141 -15.89 24.79 9.05
N SER A 142 -15.16 25.06 10.13
CA SER A 142 -15.62 25.96 11.21
C SER A 142 -15.64 27.43 10.80
N ARG A 143 -14.88 27.81 9.77
CA ARG A 143 -14.76 29.19 9.28
C ARG A 143 -15.67 29.50 8.08
N ILE A 144 -16.30 28.50 7.48
CA ILE A 144 -17.17 28.71 6.31
C ILE A 144 -18.52 29.28 6.76
N PRO A 145 -18.94 30.47 6.27
CA PRO A 145 -20.27 31.00 6.51
C PRO A 145 -21.33 30.12 5.82
N LEU A 146 -22.23 29.53 6.61
CA LEU A 146 -23.20 28.56 6.11
C LEU A 146 -24.22 29.20 5.14
N GLU A 147 -24.48 30.49 5.29
CA GLU A 147 -25.42 31.26 4.47
C GLU A 147 -24.95 31.36 3.00
N LYS A 148 -23.65 31.17 2.75
CA LYS A 148 -23.04 31.22 1.41
C LYS A 148 -23.05 29.85 0.70
N LEU A 149 -23.49 28.78 1.37
CA LEU A 149 -23.50 27.42 0.81
C LEU A 149 -24.70 27.14 -0.12
N CYS A 150 -25.73 28.00 -0.12
CA CYS A 150 -26.98 27.76 -0.85
C CYS A 150 -26.86 27.83 -2.39
N ARG A 151 -25.77 28.38 -2.94
CA ARG A 151 -25.55 28.44 -4.40
C ARG A 151 -24.12 28.07 -4.76
N LYS A 152 -23.96 26.92 -5.44
CA LYS A 152 -22.72 26.53 -6.10
C LYS A 152 -22.41 27.53 -7.21
N LYS A 153 -21.35 28.34 -7.03
CA LYS A 153 -20.79 29.17 -8.10
C LYS A 153 -19.84 28.30 -8.91
N PHE A 154 -20.13 28.13 -10.19
CA PHE A 154 -19.17 27.56 -11.12
C PHE A 154 -18.17 28.65 -11.49
N PHE A 155 -16.88 28.34 -11.35
CA PHE A 155 -15.82 29.16 -11.92
C PHE A 155 -15.66 28.74 -13.38
N GLU A 156 -15.81 29.68 -14.31
CA GLU A 156 -15.39 29.45 -15.69
C GLU A 156 -13.86 29.41 -15.74
N PRO A 157 -13.26 28.45 -16.45
CA PRO A 157 -11.82 28.48 -16.70
C PRO A 157 -11.49 29.76 -17.47
N ARG A 158 -10.48 30.50 -17.02
CA ARG A 158 -9.92 31.59 -17.84
C ARG A 158 -9.20 30.94 -19.03
N GLU A 159 -9.50 31.42 -20.24
CA GLU A 159 -8.77 31.10 -21.48
C GLU A 159 -7.28 31.43 -21.36
#